data_AF-A0AAW2CWR2-F1
#
_entry.id   AF-A0AAW2CWR2-F1
#
_cell.length_a   1.000
_cell.length_b   1.000
_cell.length_c   1.000
_cell.angle_alpha   90.00
_cell.angle_beta   90.00
_cell.angle_gamma   90.00
#
_symmetry.space_group_name_H-M   'P 1'
#
loop_
_entity.id
_entity.type
_entity.pdbx_description
1 polymer ?
#
loop_
_entity_poly.entity_id
_entity_poly.type
_entity_poly.pdbx_seq_one_letter_code
_entity_poly.pdbx_strand_id
1 'polypeptide(L)'
;MITNISECFNGVLKGARGLPIAAMVEFTWSKLIEYFYDRHKEITNKLLEGKKWSTYAFSTWEGNRRKSEKYYLKAFSNQHMIYQVVTSLNMCSAGGGNHSYEVRLQERTCSCGKWQNIGIPCSHAIRVCDAVNIDSITYIHPCYSLDYALNTYSHAFVVPKSQSLWRDPMGPKWLPNPVLLRAKSRLVKSRISNEMDGVRNKDREPGWQREDVDLIES
;
A
#
# COMPACT_ATOMS: atom_id res chain seq x y z
N MET A 1 -11.76 7.02 8.32
CA MET A 1 -10.82 7.14 7.17
C MET A 1 -10.29 5.73 6.84
N ILE A 2 -10.89 5.05 5.85
CA ILE A 2 -10.52 3.70 5.36
C ILE A 2 -10.60 3.70 3.80
N THR A 3 -10.50 4.86 3.17
CA THR A 3 -10.88 5.05 1.75
C THR A 3 -9.85 4.47 0.78
N ASN A 4 -8.57 4.46 1.13
CA ASN A 4 -7.51 4.11 0.18
C ASN A 4 -7.55 2.64 -0.29
N ILE A 5 -7.76 1.68 0.62
CA ILE A 5 -7.83 0.26 0.25
C ILE A 5 -9.06 0.01 -0.64
N SER A 6 -10.23 0.53 -0.25
CA SER A 6 -11.45 0.39 -1.05
C SER A 6 -11.35 1.08 -2.41
N GLU A 7 -10.66 2.23 -2.51
CA GLU A 7 -10.45 2.95 -3.76
C GLU A 7 -9.52 2.18 -4.71
N CYS A 8 -8.46 1.58 -4.19
CA CYS A 8 -7.56 0.72 -4.95
C CYS A 8 -8.30 -0.48 -5.56
N PHE A 9 -9.06 -1.23 -4.73
CA PHE A 9 -9.87 -2.35 -5.21
C PHE A 9 -10.96 -1.90 -6.18
N ASN A 10 -11.60 -0.75 -5.94
CA ASN A 10 -12.57 -0.18 -6.86
C ASN A 10 -11.97 0.14 -8.23
N GLY A 11 -10.71 0.60 -8.27
CA GLY A 11 -9.95 0.81 -9.50
C GLY A 11 -9.77 -0.48 -10.30
N VAL A 12 -9.33 -1.55 -9.63
CA VAL A 12 -9.15 -2.88 -10.25
C VAL A 12 -10.47 -3.43 -10.80
N LEU A 13 -11.58 -3.22 -10.08
CA LEU A 13 -12.88 -3.77 -10.44
C LEU A 13 -13.69 -2.90 -11.40
N LYS A 14 -13.24 -1.69 -11.75
CA LYS A 14 -14.00 -0.77 -12.64
C LYS A 14 -14.42 -1.43 -13.95
N GLY A 15 -13.52 -2.20 -14.57
CA GLY A 15 -13.80 -2.95 -15.81
C GLY A 15 -14.68 -4.18 -15.60
N ALA A 16 -14.68 -4.76 -14.39
CA ALA A 16 -15.42 -5.98 -14.08
C ALA A 16 -16.89 -5.72 -13.70
N ARG A 17 -17.25 -4.51 -13.25
CA ARG A 17 -18.60 -4.16 -12.77
C ARG A 17 -19.75 -4.37 -13.77
N GLY A 18 -19.45 -4.46 -15.07
CA GLY A 18 -20.43 -4.70 -16.12
C GLY A 18 -20.54 -6.16 -16.56
N LEU A 19 -19.73 -7.06 -15.98
CA LEU A 19 -19.68 -8.47 -16.38
C LEU A 19 -20.77 -9.30 -15.68
N PRO A 20 -21.21 -10.42 -16.27
CA PRO A 20 -21.99 -11.42 -15.55
C PRO A 20 -21.29 -11.87 -14.26
N ILE A 21 -22.05 -12.26 -13.23
CA ILE A 21 -21.51 -12.64 -11.91
C ILE A 21 -20.39 -13.67 -12.02
N ALA A 22 -20.56 -14.71 -12.85
CA ALA A 22 -19.53 -15.73 -13.06
C ALA A 22 -18.23 -15.13 -13.61
N ALA A 23 -18.31 -14.27 -14.62
CA ALA A 23 -17.15 -13.60 -15.21
C ALA A 23 -16.49 -12.59 -14.24
N MET A 24 -17.27 -11.95 -13.35
CA MET A 24 -16.72 -11.13 -12.28
C MET A 24 -15.87 -11.97 -11.32
N VAL A 25 -16.41 -13.12 -10.87
CA VAL A 25 -15.70 -14.03 -9.97
C VAL A 25 -14.42 -14.55 -10.62
N GLU A 26 -14.49 -15.06 -11.86
CA GLU A 26 -13.32 -15.51 -12.61
C GLU A 26 -12.27 -14.42 -12.80
N PHE A 27 -12.70 -13.20 -13.11
CA PHE A 27 -11.79 -12.06 -13.26
C PHE A 27 -11.07 -11.75 -11.94
N THR A 28 -11.81 -11.66 -10.83
CA THR A 28 -11.22 -11.38 -9.52
C THR A 28 -10.24 -12.46 -9.07
N TRP A 29 -10.61 -13.73 -9.27
CA TRP A 29 -9.76 -14.87 -8.98
C TRP A 29 -8.47 -14.87 -9.80
N SER A 30 -8.59 -14.68 -11.12
CA SER A 30 -7.45 -14.64 -12.03
C SER A 30 -6.50 -13.49 -11.69
N LYS A 31 -7.04 -12.30 -11.37
CA LYS A 31 -6.23 -11.15 -10.96
C LYS A 31 -5.53 -11.35 -9.63
N LEU A 32 -6.14 -12.04 -8.67
CA LEU A 32 -5.49 -12.38 -7.41
C LEU A 32 -4.31 -13.34 -7.64
N ILE A 33 -4.48 -14.38 -8.47
CA ILE A 33 -3.42 -15.31 -8.81
C ILE A 33 -2.24 -14.59 -9.47
N GLU A 34 -2.51 -13.81 -10.51
CA GLU A 34 -1.50 -13.02 -11.24
C GLU A 34 -0.75 -12.12 -10.27
N TYR A 35 -1.47 -11.40 -9.41
CA TYR A 35 -0.88 -10.50 -8.43
C TYR A 35 0.02 -11.21 -7.41
N PHE A 36 -0.40 -12.34 -6.85
CA PHE A 36 0.42 -13.10 -5.91
C PHE A 36 1.67 -13.66 -6.60
N TYR A 37 1.52 -14.20 -7.81
CA TYR A 37 2.63 -14.73 -8.59
C TYR A 37 3.67 -13.66 -8.91
N ASP A 38 3.24 -12.51 -9.45
CA ASP A 38 4.14 -11.41 -9.82
C ASP A 38 4.85 -10.84 -8.59
N ARG A 39 4.13 -10.63 -7.48
CA ARG A 39 4.73 -10.14 -6.23
C ARG A 39 5.74 -11.11 -5.67
N HIS A 40 5.42 -12.40 -5.60
CA HIS A 40 6.34 -13.42 -5.13
C HIS A 40 7.61 -13.46 -5.99
N LYS A 41 7.45 -13.42 -7.32
CA LYS A 41 8.57 -13.38 -8.28
C LYS A 41 9.46 -12.14 -8.07
N GLU A 42 8.87 -10.95 -7.98
CA GLU A 42 9.61 -9.71 -7.73
C GLU A 42 10.39 -9.72 -6.41
N ILE A 43 9.77 -10.23 -5.34
CA ILE A 43 10.41 -10.30 -4.01
C ILE A 43 11.56 -11.32 -4.05
N THR A 44 11.34 -12.46 -4.68
CA THR A 44 12.38 -13.49 -4.87
C THR A 44 13.57 -12.92 -5.62
N ASN A 45 13.36 -12.19 -6.71
CA ASN A 45 14.44 -11.55 -7.47
C ASN A 45 15.23 -10.55 -6.59
N LYS A 46 14.54 -9.75 -5.78
CA LYS A 46 15.22 -8.82 -4.85
C LYS A 46 16.03 -9.53 -3.78
N LEU A 47 15.54 -10.67 -3.27
CA LEU A 47 16.30 -11.51 -2.33
C LEU A 47 17.55 -12.10 -3.00
N LEU A 48 17.46 -12.54 -4.26
CA LEU A 48 18.59 -13.03 -5.05
C LEU A 48 19.64 -11.94 -5.31
N GLU A 49 19.21 -10.68 -5.46
CA GLU A 49 20.10 -9.50 -5.52
C GLU A 49 20.77 -9.17 -4.17
N GLY A 50 20.50 -9.93 -3.11
CA GLY A 50 21.06 -9.72 -1.77
C GLY A 50 20.36 -8.62 -0.96
N LYS A 51 19.21 -8.11 -1.42
CA LYS A 51 18.44 -7.11 -0.67
C LYS A 51 17.70 -7.80 0.48
N LYS A 52 17.76 -7.20 1.67
CA LYS A 52 17.05 -7.70 2.86
C LYS A 52 15.75 -6.97 3.17
N TRP A 53 15.69 -5.68 2.86
CA TRP A 53 14.60 -4.79 3.25
C TRP A 53 13.80 -4.29 2.06
N SER A 54 12.52 -3.99 2.29
CA SER A 54 11.68 -3.31 1.32
C SER A 54 12.27 -1.97 0.88
N THR A 55 11.97 -1.55 -0.36
CA THR A 55 12.42 -0.27 -0.93
C THR A 55 11.96 0.91 -0.08
N TYR A 56 10.72 0.86 0.45
CA TYR A 56 10.18 1.86 1.36
C TYR A 56 11.00 1.97 2.64
N ALA A 57 11.28 0.84 3.31
CA ALA A 57 12.01 0.87 4.57
C ALA A 57 13.44 1.37 4.39
N PHE A 58 14.13 0.88 3.35
CA PHE A 58 15.50 1.28 3.08
C PHE A 58 15.62 2.75 2.67
N SER A 59 14.74 3.26 1.80
CA SER A 59 14.72 4.68 1.41
C SER A 59 14.36 5.61 2.58
N THR A 60 13.45 5.18 3.45
CA THR A 60 13.08 5.94 4.67
C THR A 60 14.25 5.97 5.65
N TRP A 61 14.90 4.83 5.90
CA TRP A 61 16.08 4.75 6.74
C TRP A 61 17.22 5.62 6.20
N GLU A 62 17.52 5.54 4.92
CA GLU A 62 18.58 6.32 4.27
C GLU A 62 18.28 7.83 4.33
N GLY A 63 17.02 8.22 4.14
CA GLY A 63 16.58 9.60 4.32
C GLY A 63 16.70 10.10 5.77
N ASN A 64 16.51 9.21 6.76
CA ASN A 64 16.71 9.53 8.18
C ASN A 64 18.21 9.61 8.54
N ARG A 65 19.04 8.75 7.94
CA ARG A 65 20.50 8.76 8.10
C ARG A 65 21.12 10.08 7.62
N ARG A 66 20.74 10.56 6.44
CA ARG A 66 21.23 11.88 5.96
C ARG A 66 20.86 13.05 6.88
N LYS A 67 19.74 12.94 7.60
CA LYS A 67 19.31 13.95 8.56
C LYS A 67 20.08 13.87 9.88
N SER A 68 20.60 12.70 10.25
CA SER A 68 21.25 12.47 11.54
C SER A 68 22.63 13.13 11.65
N GLU A 69 23.34 13.27 10.53
CA GLU A 69 24.75 13.69 10.45
C GLU A 69 25.09 14.95 11.26
N LYS A 70 24.18 15.92 11.32
CA LYS A 70 24.44 17.24 11.92
C LYS A 70 24.01 17.34 13.39
N TYR A 71 23.50 16.27 13.98
CA TYR A 71 22.95 16.30 15.33
C TYR A 71 24.04 16.16 16.40
N TYR A 72 23.85 16.91 17.48
CA TYR A 72 24.70 16.84 18.67
C TYR A 72 24.18 15.76 19.61
N LEU A 73 25.11 15.06 20.26
CA LEU A 73 24.81 13.98 21.18
C LEU A 73 25.36 14.28 22.56
N LYS A 74 24.58 13.95 23.57
CA LYS A 74 25.01 13.89 24.97
C LYS A 74 24.60 12.57 25.57
N ALA A 75 25.56 11.79 26.06
CA ALA A 75 25.29 10.56 26.78
C ALA A 75 24.76 10.88 28.19
N PHE A 76 23.67 10.24 28.60
CA PHE A 76 23.11 10.36 29.95
C PHE A 76 23.34 9.09 30.77
N SER A 77 23.22 7.91 30.14
CA SER A 77 23.58 6.64 30.78
C SER A 77 24.06 5.64 29.74
N ASN A 78 25.32 5.21 29.86
CA ASN A 78 25.90 4.19 28.98
C ASN A 78 25.34 2.80 29.28
N GLN A 79 25.09 2.47 30.55
CA GLN A 79 24.55 1.16 30.95
C GLN A 79 23.12 0.92 30.41
N HIS A 80 22.29 1.96 30.42
CA HIS A 80 20.91 1.91 29.90
C HIS A 80 20.80 2.37 28.44
N MET A 81 21.91 2.76 27.81
CA MET A 81 21.96 3.31 26.45
C MET A 81 20.98 4.48 26.23
N ILE A 82 21.01 5.44 27.16
CA ILE A 82 20.17 6.64 27.16
C ILE A 82 20.98 7.84 26.72
N TYR A 83 20.47 8.54 25.70
CA TYR A 83 21.14 9.67 25.07
C TYR A 83 20.15 10.81 24.85
N GLN A 84 20.65 12.04 24.97
CA GLN A 84 20.00 13.23 24.47
C GLN A 84 20.57 13.56 23.10
N VAL A 85 19.68 13.75 22.13
CA VAL A 85 20.01 14.18 20.77
C VAL A 85 19.47 15.59 20.58
N VAL A 86 20.34 16.53 20.21
CA VAL A 86 19.95 17.91 19.91
C VAL A 86 20.05 18.13 18.41
N THR A 87 18.94 18.48 17.78
CA THR A 87 18.91 18.78 16.35
C THR A 87 19.66 20.06 16.05
N SER A 88 20.30 20.14 14.89
CA SER A 88 20.98 21.37 14.48
C SER A 88 19.99 22.52 14.35
N LEU A 89 20.47 23.75 14.54
CA LEU A 89 19.71 24.93 14.17
C LEU A 89 19.35 24.86 12.69
N ASN A 90 18.09 25.11 12.39
CA ASN A 90 17.59 25.22 11.03
C ASN A 90 16.70 26.45 10.94
N MET A 91 17.32 27.58 10.61
CA MET A 91 16.66 28.88 10.50
C MET A 91 15.64 28.94 9.34
N CYS A 92 15.69 27.99 8.41
CA CYS A 92 14.76 27.89 7.29
C CYS A 92 13.51 27.06 7.62
N SER A 93 13.46 26.41 8.78
CA SER A 93 12.30 25.65 9.24
C SER A 93 11.51 26.47 10.26
N ALA A 94 10.17 26.42 10.19
CA ALA A 94 9.28 27.20 11.06
C ALA A 94 9.51 26.96 12.58
N GLY A 95 10.21 25.88 12.95
CA GLY A 95 10.57 25.56 14.34
C GLY A 95 11.99 25.93 14.77
N GLY A 96 12.81 26.54 13.90
CA GLY A 96 14.17 27.03 14.25
C GLY A 96 15.23 25.95 14.52
N GLY A 97 14.85 24.68 14.69
CA GLY A 97 15.76 23.60 15.07
C GLY A 97 16.12 23.65 16.56
N ASN A 98 17.27 23.09 16.95
CA ASN A 98 17.74 23.07 18.34
C ASN A 98 16.77 22.42 19.35
N HIS A 99 16.06 21.39 18.90
CA HIS A 99 15.17 20.61 19.77
C HIS A 99 15.92 19.44 20.37
N SER A 100 15.68 19.17 21.65
CA SER A 100 16.27 18.02 22.33
C SER A 100 15.30 16.85 22.40
N TYR A 101 15.81 15.65 22.12
CA TYR A 101 15.06 14.42 22.14
C TYR A 101 15.78 13.38 22.99
N GLU A 102 15.03 12.62 23.77
CA GLU A 102 15.55 11.45 24.47
C GLU A 102 15.48 10.24 23.53
N VAL A 103 16.56 9.46 23.51
CA VAL A 103 16.64 8.18 22.81
C VAL A 103 17.06 7.12 23.81
N ARG A 104 16.30 6.02 23.87
CA ARG A 104 16.61 4.82 24.66
C ARG A 104 16.77 3.66 23.70
N LEU A 105 18.02 3.27 23.42
CA LEU A 105 18.28 2.25 22.40
C LEU A 105 17.80 0.85 22.82
N GLN A 106 17.94 0.48 24.09
CA GLN A 106 17.48 -0.83 24.59
C GLN A 106 15.97 -1.01 24.45
N GLU A 107 15.20 0.05 24.74
CA GLU A 107 13.74 0.06 24.64
C GLU A 107 13.23 0.32 23.22
N ARG A 108 14.12 0.67 22.29
CA ARG A 108 13.80 1.09 20.91
C ARG A 108 12.84 2.28 20.87
N THR A 109 13.03 3.24 21.76
CA THR A 109 12.17 4.43 21.88
C THR A 109 12.91 5.72 21.60
N CYS A 110 12.18 6.70 21.08
CA CYS A 110 12.63 8.07 20.94
C CYS A 110 11.47 9.02 21.29
N SER A 111 11.74 10.10 22.01
CA SER A 111 10.69 11.07 22.40
C SER A 111 10.03 11.78 21.21
N CYS A 112 10.58 11.68 19.99
CA CYS A 112 9.92 12.16 18.78
C CYS A 112 8.74 11.29 18.29
N GLY A 113 8.55 10.09 18.85
CA GLY A 113 7.46 9.15 18.51
C GLY A 113 7.56 8.45 17.14
N LYS A 114 8.40 8.95 16.22
CA LYS A 114 8.49 8.43 14.85
C LYS A 114 8.95 6.98 14.79
N TRP A 115 9.93 6.60 15.62
CA TRP A 115 10.48 5.25 15.60
C TRP A 115 9.42 4.22 16.02
N GLN A 116 8.64 4.55 17.05
CA GLN A 116 7.57 3.70 17.57
C GLN A 116 6.41 3.58 16.58
N ASN A 117 6.04 4.69 15.95
CA ASN A 117 4.90 4.71 15.02
C ASN A 117 5.21 4.03 13.68
N ILE A 118 6.44 4.16 13.18
CA ILE A 118 6.82 3.69 11.85
C ILE A 118 7.55 2.35 11.93
N GLY A 119 8.16 1.99 13.07
CA GLY A 119 9.00 0.79 13.17
C GLY A 119 10.33 0.89 12.43
N ILE A 120 10.68 2.07 11.93
CA ILE A 120 11.98 2.37 11.29
C ILE A 120 12.71 3.39 12.18
N PRO A 121 13.99 3.17 12.50
CA PRO A 121 14.77 4.13 13.30
C PRO A 121 14.68 5.55 12.75
N CYS A 122 14.34 6.49 13.63
CA CYS A 122 14.32 7.90 13.29
C CYS A 122 15.75 8.46 13.20
N SER A 123 15.91 9.66 12.65
CA SER A 123 17.22 10.31 12.53
C SER A 123 17.94 10.48 13.88
N HIS A 124 17.19 10.68 14.98
CA HIS A 124 17.78 10.74 16.32
C HIS A 124 18.36 9.39 16.76
N ALA A 125 17.59 8.30 16.59
CA ALA A 125 18.04 6.96 16.94
C ALA A 125 19.25 6.53 16.11
N ILE A 126 19.24 6.80 14.80
CA ILE A 126 20.37 6.53 13.91
C ILE A 126 21.62 7.28 14.39
N ARG A 127 21.49 8.57 14.75
CA ARG A 127 22.63 9.36 15.26
C ARG A 127 23.28 8.69 16.47
N VAL A 128 22.48 8.19 17.40
CA VAL A 128 22.95 7.49 18.60
C VAL A 128 23.63 6.19 18.20
N CYS A 129 23.00 5.38 17.35
CA CYS A 129 23.59 4.13 16.83
C CYS A 129 24.97 4.35 16.20
N ASP A 130 25.12 5.41 15.38
CA ASP A 130 26.40 5.77 14.76
C ASP A 130 27.47 6.08 15.83
N ALA A 131 27.10 6.74 16.93
CA ALA A 131 28.04 7.08 18.00
C ALA A 131 28.47 5.88 18.86
N VAL A 132 27.64 4.84 18.95
CA VAL A 132 27.95 3.60 19.67
C VAL A 132 28.39 2.46 18.75
N ASN A 133 28.61 2.76 17.46
CA ASN A 133 29.02 1.81 16.43
C ASN A 133 28.09 0.58 16.33
N ILE A 134 26.78 0.80 16.44
CA ILE A 134 25.76 -0.23 16.23
C ILE A 134 25.11 0.00 14.86
N ASP A 135 24.95 -1.06 14.07
CA ASP A 135 24.23 -0.98 12.81
C ASP A 135 22.75 -0.66 13.05
N SER A 136 22.34 0.56 12.73
CA SER A 136 20.96 1.02 12.90
C SER A 136 19.96 0.25 12.02
N ILE A 137 20.40 -0.39 10.93
CA ILE A 137 19.55 -1.19 10.05
C ILE A 137 18.95 -2.38 10.81
N THR A 138 19.65 -2.91 11.82
CA THR A 138 19.17 -4.03 12.66
C THR A 138 17.92 -3.71 13.47
N TYR A 139 17.63 -2.42 13.66
CA TYR A 139 16.45 -1.93 14.38
C TYR A 139 15.23 -1.68 13.49
N ILE A 140 15.33 -1.90 12.17
CA ILE A 140 14.16 -1.88 11.28
C ILE A 140 13.24 -3.04 11.65
N HIS A 141 11.94 -2.76 11.78
CA HIS A 141 10.95 -3.77 12.16
C HIS A 141 10.88 -4.90 11.12
N PRO A 142 10.84 -6.19 11.53
CA PRO A 142 10.83 -7.34 10.61
C PRO A 142 9.68 -7.34 9.59
N CYS A 143 8.56 -6.67 9.86
CA CYS A 143 7.46 -6.54 8.91
C CYS A 143 7.86 -5.90 7.57
N TYR A 144 8.98 -5.17 7.53
CA TYR A 144 9.53 -4.57 6.31
C TYR A 144 10.55 -5.45 5.60
N SER A 145 10.90 -6.61 6.16
CA SER A 145 11.83 -7.54 5.52
C SER A 145 11.21 -8.18 4.28
N LEU A 146 12.06 -8.50 3.32
CA LEU A 146 11.63 -9.21 2.13
C LEU A 146 11.23 -10.66 2.44
N ASP A 147 11.76 -11.27 3.50
CA ASP A 147 11.33 -12.59 3.96
C ASP A 147 9.86 -12.60 4.43
N TYR A 148 9.46 -11.62 5.24
CA TYR A 148 8.05 -11.48 5.66
C TYR A 148 7.15 -11.15 4.46
N ALA A 149 7.63 -10.34 3.52
CA ALA A 149 6.91 -10.06 2.29
C ALA A 149 6.73 -11.34 1.46
N LEU A 150 7.78 -12.16 1.31
CA LEU A 150 7.73 -13.43 0.58
C LEU A 150 6.70 -14.38 1.20
N ASN A 151 6.74 -14.52 2.53
CA ASN A 151 5.78 -15.34 3.28
C ASN A 151 4.32 -14.86 3.13
N THR A 152 4.10 -13.56 2.90
CA THR A 152 2.75 -13.03 2.66
C THR A 152 2.19 -13.49 1.31
N TYR A 153 3.05 -13.69 0.31
CA TYR A 153 2.66 -14.06 -1.06
C TYR A 153 3.01 -15.51 -1.42
N SER A 154 3.37 -16.35 -0.45
CA SER A 154 3.80 -17.74 -0.69
C SER A 154 2.66 -18.73 -0.91
N HIS A 155 1.41 -18.29 -0.73
CA HIS A 155 0.25 -19.17 -0.87
C HIS A 155 0.11 -19.68 -2.31
N ALA A 156 0.07 -21.00 -2.48
CA ALA A 156 -0.14 -21.65 -3.76
C ALA A 156 -1.64 -21.76 -4.07
N PHE A 157 -2.06 -21.12 -5.16
CA PHE A 157 -3.41 -21.27 -5.68
C PHE A 157 -3.57 -22.60 -6.41
N VAL A 158 -4.75 -23.21 -6.26
CA VAL A 158 -5.09 -24.46 -6.96
C VAL A 158 -5.57 -24.14 -8.36
N VAL A 159 -5.05 -24.88 -9.35
CA VAL A 159 -5.52 -24.79 -10.73
C VAL A 159 -6.96 -25.33 -10.80
N PRO A 160 -7.94 -24.53 -11.25
CA PRO A 160 -9.31 -25.01 -11.45
C PRO A 160 -9.33 -26.16 -12.46
N LYS A 161 -10.16 -27.18 -12.18
CA LYS A 161 -10.40 -28.25 -13.16
C LYS A 161 -11.13 -27.70 -14.38
N SER A 162 -11.05 -28.38 -15.52
CA SER A 162 -11.91 -28.08 -16.66
C SER A 162 -13.38 -28.24 -16.28
N GLN A 163 -14.26 -27.45 -16.91
CA GLN A 163 -15.71 -27.49 -16.64
C GLN A 163 -16.31 -28.89 -16.78
N SER A 164 -15.79 -29.70 -17.71
CA SER A 164 -16.19 -31.10 -17.92
C SER A 164 -15.92 -32.02 -16.72
N LEU A 165 -15.04 -31.62 -15.81
CA LEU A 165 -14.64 -32.39 -14.62
C LEU A 165 -15.26 -31.81 -13.33
N TRP A 166 -16.12 -30.80 -13.45
CA TRP A 166 -16.82 -30.22 -12.30
C TRP A 166 -17.90 -31.19 -11.83
N ARG A 167 -17.99 -31.34 -10.50
CA ARG A 167 -19.10 -32.07 -9.89
C ARG A 167 -20.33 -31.18 -9.87
N ASP A 168 -21.51 -31.80 -9.91
CA ASP A 168 -22.75 -31.07 -9.68
C ASP A 168 -22.69 -30.34 -8.33
N PRO A 169 -23.15 -29.07 -8.27
CA PRO A 169 -23.13 -28.31 -7.03
C PRO A 169 -23.89 -29.06 -5.93
N MET A 170 -23.22 -29.38 -4.83
CA MET A 170 -23.90 -29.88 -3.63
C MET A 170 -24.52 -28.70 -2.89
N GLY A 171 -25.84 -28.53 -2.98
CA GLY A 171 -26.55 -27.45 -2.30
C GLY A 171 -27.88 -27.09 -2.97
N PRO A 172 -28.60 -26.09 -2.42
CA PRO A 172 -29.86 -25.63 -3.01
C PRO A 172 -29.64 -25.02 -4.39
N LYS A 173 -30.54 -25.34 -5.32
CA LYS A 173 -30.55 -24.74 -6.65
C LYS A 173 -31.03 -23.29 -6.52
N TRP A 174 -30.15 -22.34 -6.80
CA TRP A 174 -30.52 -20.92 -6.86
C TRP A 174 -31.40 -20.67 -8.07
N LEU A 175 -32.69 -20.49 -7.84
CA LEU A 175 -33.66 -20.10 -8.86
C LEU A 175 -33.90 -18.58 -8.77
N PRO A 176 -33.94 -17.86 -9.90
CA PRO A 176 -34.34 -16.46 -9.89
C PRO A 176 -35.75 -16.34 -9.29
N ASN A 177 -35.97 -15.34 -8.44
CA ASN A 177 -37.30 -15.07 -7.91
C ASN A 177 -38.26 -14.76 -9.07
N PRO A 178 -39.33 -15.55 -9.30
CA PRO A 178 -40.25 -15.36 -10.42
C PRO A 178 -40.89 -13.98 -10.44
N VAL A 179 -41.13 -13.39 -9.27
CA VAL A 179 -41.76 -12.06 -9.11
C VAL A 179 -40.83 -10.94 -9.56
N LEU A 180 -39.51 -11.17 -9.56
CA LEU A 180 -38.50 -10.20 -9.96
C LEU A 180 -38.06 -10.36 -11.42
N LEU A 181 -38.62 -11.32 -12.15
CA LEU A 181 -38.34 -11.51 -13.57
C LEU A 181 -38.92 -10.35 -14.38
N ARG A 182 -38.04 -9.57 -15.01
CA ARG A 182 -38.45 -8.51 -15.95
C ARG A 182 -38.62 -9.11 -17.34
N ALA A 183 -39.63 -8.63 -18.08
CA ALA A 183 -39.81 -8.96 -19.49
C ALA A 183 -38.56 -8.58 -20.30
N LYS A 184 -38.27 -9.31 -21.39
CA LYS A 184 -37.19 -8.97 -22.33
C LYS A 184 -37.49 -7.61 -22.99
N SER A 185 -36.96 -6.54 -22.41
CA SER A 185 -36.93 -5.20 -23.02
C SER A 185 -35.49 -4.69 -23.04
N ARG A 186 -35.23 -3.64 -23.85
CA ARG A 186 -33.92 -2.99 -23.89
C ARG A 186 -33.58 -2.53 -22.46
N LEU A 187 -32.50 -3.08 -21.89
CA LEU A 187 -31.96 -2.67 -20.60
C LEU A 187 -31.59 -1.19 -20.67
N VAL A 188 -32.47 -0.32 -20.18
CA VAL A 188 -32.10 1.05 -19.87
C VAL A 188 -31.16 0.95 -18.68
N LYS A 189 -29.88 1.25 -18.89
CA LYS A 189 -28.90 1.42 -17.81
C LYS A 189 -29.27 2.67 -17.01
N SER A 190 -30.32 2.61 -16.20
CA SER A 190 -30.41 3.51 -15.05
C SER A 190 -29.39 2.97 -14.05
N ARG A 191 -28.21 3.58 -14.06
CA ARG A 191 -27.21 3.32 -13.02
C ARG A 191 -27.91 3.50 -11.67
N ILE A 192 -27.87 2.48 -10.82
CA ILE A 192 -28.34 2.64 -9.43
C ILE A 192 -27.44 3.71 -8.83
N SER A 193 -28.03 4.83 -8.42
CA SER A 193 -27.30 5.94 -7.81
C SER A 193 -26.90 5.51 -6.42
N ASN A 194 -25.61 5.53 -6.12
CA ASN A 194 -25.09 5.29 -4.78
C ASN A 194 -24.77 6.63 -4.12
N GLU A 195 -24.61 6.68 -2.80
CA GLU A 195 -24.23 7.92 -2.06
C GLU A 195 -22.89 8.53 -2.54
N MET A 196 -22.10 7.77 -3.30
CA MET A 196 -20.82 8.17 -3.87
C MET A 196 -20.91 8.89 -5.22
N ASP A 197 -22.10 8.95 -5.85
CA ASP A 197 -22.29 9.60 -7.15
C ASP A 197 -22.54 11.12 -7.05
N GLY A 198 -22.63 11.67 -5.83
CA GLY A 198 -22.97 13.06 -5.54
C GLY A 198 -21.84 14.09 -5.60
N VAL A 199 -20.58 13.71 -5.84
CA VAL A 199 -19.46 14.68 -5.86
C VAL A 199 -18.82 14.72 -7.26
N ARG A 200 -19.51 15.38 -8.20
CA ARG A 200 -18.82 15.93 -9.38
C ARG A 200 -18.12 17.21 -8.96
N ASN A 201 -16.78 17.19 -8.99
CA ASN A 201 -15.95 18.41 -8.95
C ASN A 201 -16.51 19.40 -9.97
N LYS A 202 -16.89 20.60 -9.51
CA LYS A 202 -17.48 21.67 -10.32
C LYS A 202 -16.49 22.37 -11.26
N ASP A 203 -15.22 21.94 -11.29
CA ASP A 203 -14.14 22.74 -11.87
C ASP A 203 -13.54 22.15 -13.16
N ARG A 204 -14.33 21.47 -14.00
CA ARG A 204 -13.89 21.16 -15.38
C ARG A 204 -14.71 21.95 -16.37
N GLU A 205 -14.10 23.00 -16.91
CA GLU A 205 -14.67 23.78 -18.02
C GLU A 205 -14.93 22.90 -19.26
N PRO A 206 -15.94 23.23 -20.09
CA PRO A 206 -16.30 22.44 -21.25
C PRO A 206 -15.28 22.65 -22.38
N GLY A 207 -14.53 21.60 -22.72
CA GLY A 207 -13.73 21.55 -23.94
C GLY A 207 -14.63 21.51 -25.18
N TRP A 208 -14.27 22.34 -26.16
CA TRP A 208 -14.98 22.60 -27.41
C TRP A 208 -15.32 21.34 -28.22
N GLN A 209 -16.58 21.24 -28.67
CA GLN A 209 -17.01 20.27 -29.68
C GLN A 209 -16.47 20.69 -31.05
N ARG A 210 -15.87 19.75 -31.80
CA ARG A 210 -15.67 19.89 -33.25
C ARG A 210 -16.88 19.29 -33.95
N GLU A 211 -17.49 20.07 -34.82
CA GLU A 211 -18.52 19.62 -35.75
C GLU A 211 -17.82 18.93 -36.94
N ASP A 212 -18.04 17.63 -37.10
CA ASP A 212 -17.67 16.92 -38.33
C ASP A 212 -18.77 17.17 -39.37
N VAL A 213 -18.52 18.13 -40.26
CA VAL A 213 -19.22 18.30 -41.53
C VAL A 213 -18.43 17.50 -42.56
N ASP A 214 -18.99 16.37 -43.03
CA ASP A 214 -18.85 15.83 -44.39
C ASP A 214 -19.10 14.32 -44.42
N LEU A 215 -20.36 13.92 -44.62
CA LEU A 215 -20.72 12.68 -45.32
C LEU A 215 -22.07 12.90 -46.03
N ILE A 216 -22.01 13.45 -47.24
CA ILE A 216 -23.09 13.41 -48.22
C ILE A 216 -22.89 12.14 -49.07
N GLU A 217 -23.98 11.39 -49.24
CA GLU A 217 -24.08 10.18 -50.05
C GLU A 217 -23.71 10.40 -51.52
N SER A 218 -23.09 9.37 -52.11
CA SER A 218 -23.18 9.02 -53.53
C SER A 218 -23.05 7.51 -53.65
#